data_AF-K7UIW6-F1
#
_entry.id   AF-K7UIW6-F1
#
_cell.length_a   1.000
_cell.length_b   1.000
_cell.length_c   1.000
_cell.angle_alpha   90.00
_cell.angle_beta   90.00
_cell.angle_gamma   90.00
#
_symmetry.space_group_name_H-M   'P 1'
#
loop_
_entity.id
_entity.type
_entity.pdbx_description
1 polymer ?
#
loop_
_entity_poly.entity_id
_entity_poly.type
_entity_poly.pdbx_seq_one_letter_code
_entity_poly.pdbx_strand_id
1 'polypeptide(L)'
;MQQRVAQLEEELRREREEKARAVRELEELRQHSEDGAAKGVAEKVQLLEREVDKSKESERKMLESLIYQTKQLEQTKISLEEARLEIATLQQANKTLESASASSRRGGGGGGAEQPRSVKDLMFGGADDEIRALRGELRAATQGEERSRKALEDVSVALADVTMEAKQVKAWLSEAQAEVEAASAEVRRLRAALAAASAERDRSRLEADECAAAWGDKERVLLDCVRAAEEEAGRARRDNTKLVESQRVIRDENARLRDVLKQAVAEASAVRDSLELARADNARLNDAVADKESALRSLRQEYDCVRVSEAAAQGSLKELNTLLAATTTTTACSTPASAAAPDRGFDQRVLNGSSNGPTPPQRLVHADKPRTPAGSRRFSQSARMGSQNPKERVFASLSNVADLKSAADAAAVDLDDELDFDHVKRKKRPILRKFGDLFRRKSFYKPNNLAPVHTL
;
A
#
# COMPACT_ATOMS: atom_id res chain seq x y z
N MET A 1 1.95 37.38 39.19
CA MET A 1 1.53 36.05 38.72
C MET A 1 0.34 36.14 37.78
N GLN A 2 -0.88 36.40 38.27
CA GLN A 2 -2.14 36.37 37.50
C GLN A 2 -2.07 36.99 36.09
N GLN A 3 -1.53 38.22 35.94
CA GLN A 3 -1.38 38.87 34.63
C GLN A 3 -0.61 38.04 33.58
N ARG A 4 0.43 37.29 33.97
CA ARG A 4 1.16 36.40 33.05
C ARG A 4 0.37 35.13 32.70
N VAL A 5 -0.52 34.68 33.57
CA VAL A 5 -1.40 33.54 33.28
C VAL A 5 -2.44 33.95 32.24
N ALA A 6 -3.12 35.08 32.45
CA ALA A 6 -4.08 35.63 31.50
C ALA A 6 -3.46 35.91 30.11
N GLN A 7 -2.21 36.40 30.07
CA GLN A 7 -1.47 36.59 28.82
C GLN A 7 -1.25 35.25 28.08
N LEU A 8 -0.80 34.21 28.77
CA LEU A 8 -0.60 32.88 28.19
C LEU A 8 -1.92 32.19 27.79
N GLU A 9 -3.02 32.47 28.50
CA GLU A 9 -4.36 31.98 28.16
C GLU A 9 -4.91 32.67 26.90
N GLU A 10 -4.69 33.98 26.74
CA GLU A 10 -5.00 34.70 25.50
C GLU A 10 -4.14 34.23 24.32
N GLU A 11 -2.83 34.05 24.51
CA GLU A 11 -1.93 33.51 23.49
C GLU A 11 -2.37 32.09 23.07
N LEU A 12 -2.69 31.23 24.02
CA LEU A 12 -3.20 29.88 23.75
C LEU A 12 -4.56 29.90 23.03
N ARG A 13 -5.43 30.88 23.32
CA ARG A 13 -6.69 31.08 22.58
C ARG A 13 -6.42 31.51 21.13
N ARG A 14 -5.53 32.47 20.90
CA ARG A 14 -5.14 32.94 19.55
C ARG A 14 -4.52 31.81 18.74
N GLU A 15 -3.58 31.06 19.31
CA GLU A 15 -2.98 29.86 18.71
C GLU A 15 -4.02 28.77 18.35
N ARG A 16 -5.06 28.58 19.18
CA ARG A 16 -6.18 27.67 18.86
C ARG A 16 -7.03 28.20 17.70
N GLU A 17 -7.32 29.50 17.66
CA GLU A 17 -8.09 30.14 16.59
C GLU A 17 -7.33 30.25 15.27
N GLU A 18 -6.01 30.35 15.31
CA GLU A 18 -5.12 30.32 14.14
C GLU A 18 -5.01 28.89 13.58
N LYS A 19 -4.86 27.88 14.44
CA LYS A 19 -4.94 26.47 14.03
C LYS A 19 -6.32 26.11 13.47
N ALA A 20 -7.40 26.62 14.07
CA ALA A 20 -8.76 26.43 13.55
C ALA A 20 -9.05 27.20 12.25
N ARG A 21 -8.24 28.21 11.88
CA ARG A 21 -8.27 28.84 10.55
C ARG A 21 -7.47 28.01 9.54
N ALA A 22 -6.21 27.70 9.85
CA ALA A 22 -5.34 26.89 9.00
C ALA A 22 -5.92 25.49 8.69
N VAL A 23 -6.66 24.86 9.60
CA VAL A 23 -7.36 23.58 9.33
C VAL A 23 -8.48 23.76 8.30
N ARG A 24 -9.29 24.83 8.40
CA ARG A 24 -10.36 25.12 7.42
C ARG A 24 -9.80 25.44 6.05
N GLU A 25 -8.78 26.30 5.98
CA GLU A 25 -8.06 26.61 4.73
C GLU A 25 -7.49 25.34 4.06
N LEU A 26 -6.95 24.40 4.84
CA LEU A 26 -6.47 23.10 4.33
C LEU A 26 -7.60 22.15 3.89
N GLU A 27 -8.78 22.22 4.51
CA GLU A 27 -9.95 21.44 4.10
C GLU A 27 -10.60 22.02 2.84
N GLU A 28 -10.68 23.35 2.70
CA GLU A 28 -11.12 24.06 1.50
C GLU A 28 -10.20 23.79 0.30
N LEU A 29 -8.88 23.95 0.48
CA LEU A 29 -7.88 23.61 -0.56
C LEU A 29 -7.94 22.13 -0.95
N ARG A 30 -8.21 21.23 0.00
CA ARG A 30 -8.39 19.80 -0.30
C ARG A 30 -9.67 19.54 -1.09
N GLN A 31 -10.79 20.15 -0.72
CA GLN A 31 -12.06 20.02 -1.45
C GLN A 31 -11.91 20.54 -2.88
N HIS A 32 -11.33 21.73 -3.08
CA HIS A 32 -11.05 22.25 -4.43
C HIS A 32 -10.09 21.39 -5.25
N SER A 33 -9.11 20.72 -4.61
CA SER A 33 -8.24 19.76 -5.30
C SER A 33 -8.95 18.46 -5.67
N GLU A 34 -9.87 17.97 -4.84
CA GLU A 34 -10.63 16.74 -5.10
C GLU A 34 -11.73 16.99 -6.15
N ASP A 35 -12.48 18.09 -6.05
CA ASP A 35 -13.47 18.53 -7.04
C ASP A 35 -12.84 18.89 -8.40
N GLY A 36 -11.70 19.59 -8.40
CA GLY A 36 -11.00 19.96 -9.63
C GLY A 36 -10.49 18.75 -10.39
N ALA A 37 -9.94 17.76 -9.67
CA ALA A 37 -9.55 16.48 -10.26
C ALA A 37 -10.77 15.68 -10.76
N ALA A 38 -11.85 15.61 -9.97
CA ALA A 38 -13.06 14.90 -10.36
C ALA A 38 -13.73 15.50 -11.62
N LYS A 39 -13.83 16.83 -11.71
CA LYS A 39 -14.35 17.54 -12.90
C LYS A 39 -13.48 17.32 -14.12
N GLY A 40 -12.16 17.48 -14.01
CA GLY A 40 -11.24 17.24 -15.12
C GLY A 40 -11.25 15.79 -15.63
N VAL A 41 -11.49 14.80 -14.74
CA VAL A 41 -11.71 13.41 -15.14
C VAL A 41 -13.07 13.24 -15.83
N ALA A 42 -14.15 13.80 -15.29
CA ALA A 42 -15.49 13.70 -15.87
C ALA A 42 -15.58 14.36 -17.26
N GLU A 43 -15.01 15.56 -17.42
CA GLU A 43 -14.91 16.26 -18.71
C GLU A 43 -14.13 15.43 -19.74
N LYS A 44 -13.01 14.81 -19.32
CA LYS A 44 -12.21 13.94 -20.18
C LYS A 44 -12.93 12.65 -20.56
N VAL A 45 -13.72 12.05 -19.66
CA VAL A 45 -14.60 10.91 -19.95
C VAL A 45 -15.63 11.30 -21.01
N GLN A 46 -16.36 12.41 -20.81
CA GLN A 46 -17.35 12.87 -21.79
C GLN A 46 -16.75 13.24 -23.16
N LEU A 47 -15.49 13.69 -23.21
CA LEU A 47 -14.79 13.92 -24.48
C LEU A 47 -14.48 12.60 -25.19
N LEU A 48 -14.03 11.58 -24.45
CA LEU A 48 -13.78 10.24 -25.00
C LEU A 48 -15.07 9.55 -25.45
N GLU A 49 -16.17 9.67 -24.70
CA GLU A 49 -17.49 9.16 -25.08
C GLU A 49 -17.97 9.75 -26.42
N ARG A 50 -17.88 11.09 -26.57
CA ARG A 50 -18.22 11.77 -27.82
C ARG A 50 -17.34 11.33 -29.00
N GLU A 51 -16.05 11.08 -28.78
CA GLU A 51 -15.16 10.61 -29.84
C GLU A 51 -15.42 9.15 -30.23
N VAL A 52 -15.75 8.30 -29.26
CA VAL A 52 -16.19 6.92 -29.49
C VAL A 52 -17.49 6.88 -30.30
N ASP A 53 -18.45 7.75 -30.02
CA ASP A 53 -19.71 7.78 -30.77
C ASP A 53 -19.57 8.34 -32.19
N LYS A 54 -18.72 9.36 -32.41
CA LYS A 54 -18.29 9.77 -33.76
C LYS A 54 -17.63 8.62 -34.51
N SER A 55 -16.74 7.87 -33.85
CA SER A 55 -16.04 6.72 -34.45
C SER A 55 -17.06 5.68 -34.93
N LYS A 56 -17.99 5.26 -34.07
CA LYS A 56 -19.10 4.35 -34.43
C LYS A 56 -19.97 4.90 -35.57
N GLU A 57 -20.19 6.21 -35.64
CA GLU A 57 -20.97 6.82 -36.72
C GLU A 57 -20.20 6.82 -38.05
N SER A 58 -18.88 7.05 -38.03
CA SER A 58 -18.02 6.93 -39.20
C SER A 58 -17.91 5.47 -39.69
N GLU A 59 -17.86 4.51 -38.76
CA GLU A 59 -17.90 3.08 -39.04
C GLU A 59 -19.22 2.67 -39.69
N ARG A 60 -20.37 3.10 -39.14
CA ARG A 60 -21.69 2.88 -39.77
C ARG A 60 -21.75 3.43 -41.20
N LYS A 61 -21.29 4.66 -41.43
CA LYS A 61 -21.25 5.26 -42.78
C LYS A 61 -20.32 4.52 -43.74
N MET A 62 -19.19 3.99 -43.24
CA MET A 62 -18.29 3.14 -44.03
C MET A 62 -18.94 1.80 -44.38
N LEU A 63 -19.64 1.16 -43.44
CA LEU A 63 -20.39 -0.08 -43.67
C LEU A 63 -21.55 0.13 -44.64
N GLU A 64 -22.31 1.22 -44.52
CA GLU A 64 -23.36 1.61 -45.48
C GLU A 64 -22.80 1.84 -46.88
N SER A 65 -21.65 2.51 -47.00
CA SER A 65 -20.94 2.70 -48.26
C SER A 65 -20.46 1.38 -48.86
N LEU A 66 -19.91 0.48 -48.05
CA LEU A 66 -19.48 -0.85 -48.48
C LEU A 66 -20.66 -1.71 -48.93
N ILE A 67 -21.79 -1.70 -48.21
CA ILE A 67 -23.04 -2.38 -48.60
C ILE A 67 -23.57 -1.83 -49.93
N TYR A 68 -23.49 -0.52 -50.16
CA TYR A 68 -23.86 0.08 -51.44
C TYR A 68 -22.91 -0.36 -52.58
N GLN A 69 -21.60 -0.34 -52.36
CA GLN A 69 -20.60 -0.82 -53.32
C GLN A 69 -20.79 -2.30 -53.67
N THR A 70 -21.03 -3.16 -52.68
CA THR A 70 -21.33 -4.58 -52.89
C THR A 70 -22.58 -4.77 -53.77
N LYS A 71 -23.66 -4.03 -53.49
CA LYS A 71 -24.89 -4.09 -54.32
C LYS A 71 -24.66 -3.61 -55.76
N GLN A 72 -23.82 -2.59 -55.96
CA GLN A 72 -23.42 -2.16 -57.31
C GLN A 72 -22.55 -3.21 -58.04
N LEU A 73 -21.67 -3.90 -57.30
CA LEU A 73 -20.86 -5.00 -57.84
C LEU A 73 -21.73 -6.22 -58.19
N GLU A 74 -22.74 -6.55 -57.38
CA GLU A 74 -23.72 -7.59 -57.66
C GLU A 74 -24.55 -7.27 -58.91
N GLN A 75 -25.07 -6.04 -59.03
CA GLN A 75 -25.82 -5.59 -60.21
C GLN A 75 -24.97 -5.62 -61.49
N THR A 76 -23.75 -5.08 -61.45
CA THR A 76 -22.84 -5.10 -62.62
C THR A 76 -22.37 -6.51 -62.97
N LYS A 77 -22.24 -7.41 -61.99
CA LYS A 77 -21.99 -8.84 -62.24
C LYS A 77 -23.17 -9.50 -62.97
N ILE A 78 -24.41 -9.25 -62.55
CA ILE A 78 -25.61 -9.80 -63.20
C ILE A 78 -25.64 -9.37 -64.67
N SER A 79 -25.50 -8.06 -64.96
CA SER A 79 -25.52 -7.58 -66.34
C SER A 79 -24.31 -8.03 -67.18
N LEU A 80 -23.17 -8.34 -66.57
CA LEU A 80 -22.05 -8.99 -67.24
C LEU A 80 -22.36 -10.47 -67.58
N GLU A 81 -23.09 -11.18 -66.73
CA GLU A 81 -23.53 -12.56 -66.99
C GLU A 81 -24.65 -12.60 -68.04
N GLU A 82 -25.58 -11.65 -68.02
CA GLU A 82 -26.59 -11.43 -69.07
C GLU A 82 -25.93 -11.16 -70.44
N ALA A 83 -25.01 -10.19 -70.52
CA ALA A 83 -24.30 -9.87 -71.77
C ALA A 83 -23.45 -11.05 -72.29
N ARG A 84 -22.89 -11.90 -71.41
CA ARG A 84 -22.20 -13.12 -71.81
C ARG A 84 -23.13 -14.16 -72.43
N LEU A 85 -24.35 -14.30 -71.91
CA LEU A 85 -25.38 -15.19 -72.48
C LEU A 85 -25.88 -14.66 -73.83
N GLU A 86 -26.04 -13.35 -73.98
CA GLU A 86 -26.38 -12.72 -75.27
C GLU A 86 -25.27 -12.95 -76.31
N ILE A 87 -24.00 -12.68 -75.95
CA ILE A 87 -22.85 -12.93 -76.84
C ILE A 87 -22.77 -14.41 -77.26
N ALA A 88 -22.99 -15.35 -76.34
CA ALA A 88 -23.03 -16.79 -76.67
C ALA A 88 -24.16 -17.12 -77.65
N THR A 89 -25.34 -16.52 -77.47
CA THR A 89 -26.51 -16.69 -78.34
C THR A 89 -26.25 -16.12 -79.75
N LEU A 90 -25.67 -14.92 -79.84
CA LEU A 90 -25.27 -14.29 -81.10
C LEU A 90 -24.17 -15.10 -81.83
N GLN A 91 -23.20 -15.66 -81.10
CA GLN A 91 -22.20 -16.55 -81.68
C GLN A 91 -22.81 -17.86 -82.22
N GLN A 92 -23.86 -18.40 -81.58
CA GLN A 92 -24.58 -19.55 -82.08
C GLN A 92 -25.39 -19.21 -83.35
N ALA A 93 -26.03 -18.04 -83.38
CA ALA A 93 -26.75 -17.54 -84.57
C ALA A 93 -25.81 -17.27 -85.76
N ASN A 94 -24.63 -16.69 -85.53
CA ASN A 94 -23.64 -16.52 -86.59
C ASN A 94 -23.16 -17.87 -87.15
N LYS A 95 -22.91 -18.88 -86.30
CA LYS A 95 -22.51 -20.22 -86.76
C LYS A 95 -23.58 -20.90 -87.63
N THR A 96 -24.87 -20.73 -87.34
CA THR A 96 -25.94 -21.26 -88.20
C THR A 96 -26.07 -20.49 -89.51
N LEU A 97 -25.91 -19.16 -89.49
CA LEU A 97 -25.88 -18.32 -90.70
C LEU A 97 -24.65 -18.59 -91.60
N GLU A 98 -23.48 -18.84 -91.02
CA GLU A 98 -22.27 -19.27 -91.75
C GLU A 98 -22.48 -20.65 -92.39
N SER A 99 -23.09 -21.59 -91.65
CA SER A 99 -23.43 -22.93 -92.16
C SER A 99 -24.40 -22.87 -93.35
N ALA A 100 -25.41 -22.00 -93.29
CA ALA A 100 -26.32 -21.73 -94.41
C ALA A 100 -25.59 -21.05 -95.58
N SER A 101 -24.73 -20.07 -95.30
CA SER A 101 -23.99 -19.30 -96.31
C SER A 101 -22.98 -20.15 -97.08
N ALA A 102 -22.32 -21.11 -96.42
CA ALA A 102 -21.40 -22.06 -97.04
C ALA A 102 -22.07 -22.93 -98.12
N SER A 103 -23.37 -23.22 -97.95
CA SER A 103 -24.15 -24.00 -98.91
C SER A 103 -24.53 -23.22 -100.18
N SER A 104 -24.38 -21.89 -100.20
CA SER A 104 -24.84 -21.01 -101.29
C SER A 104 -23.74 -20.60 -102.28
N ARG A 105 -22.46 -20.80 -101.97
CA ARG A 105 -21.31 -20.28 -102.74
C ARG A 105 -20.76 -21.24 -103.81
N ARG A 106 -21.63 -21.90 -104.58
CA ARG A 106 -21.25 -22.80 -105.70
C ARG A 106 -21.96 -22.47 -107.03
N GLY A 107 -21.67 -21.30 -107.60
CA GLY A 107 -22.04 -20.96 -108.98
C GLY A 107 -21.84 -19.48 -109.35
N GLY A 108 -21.24 -19.22 -110.52
CA GLY A 108 -21.14 -17.87 -111.12
C GLY A 108 -19.81 -17.57 -111.81
N GLY A 109 -19.85 -17.17 -113.09
CA GLY A 109 -18.69 -16.84 -113.95
C GLY A 109 -18.09 -18.06 -114.68
N GLY A 110 -17.84 -18.08 -116.00
CA GLY A 110 -18.03 -17.05 -117.04
C GLY A 110 -16.82 -16.12 -117.21
N GLY A 111 -16.23 -15.94 -118.39
CA GLY A 111 -16.44 -16.62 -119.68
C GLY A 111 -15.76 -15.87 -120.86
N GLY A 112 -15.65 -16.50 -122.03
CA GLY A 112 -15.29 -15.83 -123.30
C GLY A 112 -13.87 -16.05 -123.84
N ALA A 113 -13.73 -17.06 -124.71
CA ALA A 113 -12.62 -17.31 -125.65
C ALA A 113 -13.12 -18.35 -126.68
N GLU A 114 -12.85 -18.33 -127.98
CA GLU A 114 -12.20 -17.39 -128.91
C GLU A 114 -12.85 -17.60 -130.31
N GLN A 115 -12.68 -16.65 -131.26
CA GLN A 115 -13.01 -16.89 -132.68
C GLN A 115 -11.81 -16.55 -133.58
N PRO A 116 -11.34 -17.47 -134.45
CA PRO A 116 -10.28 -17.18 -135.40
C PRO A 116 -10.79 -16.32 -136.57
N ARG A 117 -10.12 -15.20 -136.85
CA ARG A 117 -10.41 -14.38 -138.04
C ARG A 117 -9.68 -14.91 -139.29
N SER A 118 -10.34 -14.76 -140.43
CA SER A 118 -9.96 -15.39 -141.69
C SER A 118 -8.73 -14.75 -142.35
N VAL A 119 -7.87 -15.59 -142.93
CA VAL A 119 -6.60 -15.18 -143.56
C VAL A 119 -6.86 -14.69 -145.00
N LYS A 120 -7.34 -13.45 -145.17
CA LYS A 120 -7.67 -12.92 -146.51
C LYS A 120 -7.46 -11.42 -146.81
N ASP A 121 -6.81 -10.66 -145.92
CA ASP A 121 -6.48 -9.22 -146.15
C ASP A 121 -5.04 -8.95 -146.63
N LEU A 122 -4.18 -9.97 -146.75
CA LEU A 122 -2.72 -9.80 -146.90
C LEU A 122 -2.19 -9.56 -148.34
N MET A 123 -3.04 -9.26 -149.33
CA MET A 123 -2.63 -9.33 -150.75
C MET A 123 -2.74 -8.04 -151.59
N PHE A 124 -3.54 -7.04 -151.20
CA PHE A 124 -3.63 -5.77 -151.95
C PHE A 124 -4.06 -4.62 -151.02
N GLY A 125 -3.13 -3.70 -150.69
CA GLY A 125 -3.43 -2.43 -149.99
C GLY A 125 -2.79 -2.21 -148.61
N GLY A 126 -2.17 -3.23 -148.01
CA GLY A 126 -1.84 -3.24 -146.57
C GLY A 126 -0.93 -2.12 -146.02
N ALA A 127 -0.12 -1.45 -146.83
CA ALA A 127 0.88 -0.49 -146.33
C ALA A 127 0.27 0.72 -145.59
N ASP A 128 -0.83 1.30 -146.08
CA ASP A 128 -1.49 2.44 -145.42
C ASP A 128 -2.28 2.04 -144.16
N ASP A 129 -2.72 0.78 -144.09
CA ASP A 129 -3.38 0.21 -142.91
C ASP A 129 -2.35 -0.18 -141.84
N GLU A 130 -1.19 -0.71 -142.24
CA GLU A 130 -0.03 -0.98 -141.38
C GLU A 130 0.55 0.33 -140.82
N ILE A 131 0.71 1.37 -141.64
CA ILE A 131 1.08 2.72 -141.18
C ILE A 131 0.03 3.27 -140.21
N ARG A 132 -1.26 2.98 -140.40
CA ARG A 132 -2.33 3.39 -139.46
C ARG A 132 -2.28 2.61 -138.15
N ALA A 133 -1.97 1.31 -138.21
CA ALA A 133 -1.78 0.44 -137.06
C ALA A 133 -0.56 0.87 -136.23
N LEU A 134 0.62 1.00 -136.85
CA LEU A 134 1.86 1.48 -136.22
C LEU A 134 1.70 2.88 -135.60
N ARG A 135 0.94 3.79 -136.24
CA ARG A 135 0.58 5.09 -135.63
C ARG A 135 -0.40 4.97 -134.47
N GLY A 136 -1.25 3.94 -134.45
CA GLY A 136 -2.10 3.57 -133.32
C GLY A 136 -1.30 3.00 -132.16
N GLU A 137 -0.43 2.05 -132.44
CA GLU A 137 0.50 1.43 -131.49
C GLU A 137 1.45 2.46 -130.87
N LEU A 138 2.03 3.37 -131.65
CA LEU A 138 2.86 4.46 -131.13
C LEU A 138 2.09 5.37 -130.14
N ARG A 139 0.80 5.66 -130.41
CA ARG A 139 -0.05 6.41 -129.46
C ARG A 139 -0.43 5.59 -128.24
N ALA A 140 -0.65 4.28 -128.39
CA ALA A 140 -0.91 3.38 -127.27
C ALA A 140 0.34 3.21 -126.39
N ALA A 141 1.53 3.18 -126.99
CA ALA A 141 2.82 3.09 -126.32
C ALA A 141 3.14 4.38 -125.55
N THR A 142 3.00 5.57 -126.15
CA THR A 142 3.22 6.83 -125.43
C THR A 142 2.16 7.08 -124.35
N GLN A 143 0.89 6.68 -124.58
CA GLN A 143 -0.12 6.68 -123.51
C GLN A 143 0.17 5.64 -122.42
N GLY A 144 0.80 4.51 -122.77
CA GLY A 144 1.30 3.51 -121.83
C GLY A 144 2.46 4.02 -120.99
N GLU A 145 3.42 4.70 -121.61
CA GLU A 145 4.54 5.37 -120.95
C GLU A 145 4.03 6.43 -119.97
N GLU A 146 3.13 7.31 -120.42
CA GLU A 146 2.49 8.34 -119.59
C GLU A 146 1.72 7.76 -118.39
N ARG A 147 1.03 6.61 -118.57
CA ARG A 147 0.41 5.86 -117.46
C ARG A 147 1.45 5.26 -116.52
N SER A 148 2.56 4.74 -117.04
CA SER A 148 3.64 4.18 -116.24
C SER A 148 4.40 5.25 -115.44
N ARG A 149 4.54 6.47 -116.00
CA ARG A 149 5.15 7.62 -115.32
C ARG A 149 4.27 8.08 -114.15
N LYS A 150 2.95 8.15 -114.35
CA LYS A 150 1.98 8.43 -113.29
C LYS A 150 1.99 7.35 -112.20
N ALA A 151 1.97 6.08 -112.58
CA ALA A 151 2.12 4.99 -111.60
C ALA A 151 3.45 5.05 -110.83
N LEU A 152 4.54 5.51 -111.45
CA LEU A 152 5.83 5.74 -110.77
C LEU A 152 5.80 6.97 -109.86
N GLU A 153 5.11 8.04 -110.25
CA GLU A 153 4.86 9.23 -109.41
C GLU A 153 3.99 8.87 -108.19
N ASP A 154 2.89 8.15 -108.39
CA ASP A 154 2.01 7.62 -107.33
C ASP A 154 2.78 6.71 -106.35
N VAL A 155 3.61 5.79 -106.87
CA VAL A 155 4.49 4.93 -106.05
C VAL A 155 5.56 5.75 -105.32
N SER A 156 6.07 6.84 -105.91
CA SER A 156 7.05 7.73 -105.26
C SER A 156 6.42 8.51 -104.11
N VAL A 157 5.18 8.97 -104.26
CA VAL A 157 4.40 9.59 -103.17
C VAL A 157 4.13 8.57 -102.07
N ALA A 158 3.59 7.39 -102.40
CA ALA A 158 3.33 6.34 -101.42
C ALA A 158 4.59 5.90 -100.66
N LEU A 159 5.75 5.83 -101.34
CA LEU A 159 7.04 5.54 -100.69
C LEU A 159 7.51 6.68 -99.77
N ALA A 160 7.26 7.94 -100.13
CA ALA A 160 7.55 9.09 -99.28
C ALA A 160 6.65 9.09 -98.02
N ASP A 161 5.37 8.81 -98.16
CA ASP A 161 4.40 8.71 -97.06
C ASP A 161 4.77 7.57 -96.10
N VAL A 162 4.99 6.35 -96.61
CA VAL A 162 5.47 5.22 -95.79
C VAL A 162 6.81 5.53 -95.12
N THR A 163 7.69 6.30 -95.76
CA THR A 163 8.95 6.75 -95.16
C THR A 163 8.74 7.79 -94.05
N MET A 164 7.68 8.61 -94.12
CA MET A 164 7.29 9.54 -93.06
C MET A 164 6.59 8.84 -91.90
N GLU A 165 5.67 7.90 -92.18
CA GLU A 165 5.06 7.04 -91.17
C GLU A 165 6.12 6.23 -90.41
N ALA A 166 7.08 5.62 -91.10
CA ALA A 166 8.17 4.88 -90.47
C ALA A 166 9.05 5.76 -89.55
N LYS A 167 9.24 7.05 -89.89
CA LYS A 167 9.90 8.02 -89.00
C LYS A 167 9.03 8.37 -87.79
N GLN A 168 7.73 8.57 -87.99
CA GLN A 168 6.79 8.91 -86.92
C GLN A 168 6.63 7.77 -85.92
N VAL A 169 6.47 6.53 -86.40
CA VAL A 169 6.44 5.31 -85.57
C VAL A 169 7.76 5.13 -84.82
N LYS A 170 8.92 5.43 -85.44
CA LYS A 170 10.20 5.42 -84.75
C LYS A 170 10.31 6.49 -83.66
N ALA A 171 9.75 7.68 -83.87
CA ALA A 171 9.69 8.73 -82.85
C ALA A 171 8.84 8.30 -81.65
N TRP A 172 7.60 7.84 -81.89
CA TRP A 172 6.71 7.30 -80.85
C TRP A 172 7.34 6.10 -80.11
N LEU A 173 8.08 5.23 -80.81
CA LEU A 173 8.81 4.15 -80.15
C LEU A 173 9.90 4.66 -79.20
N SER A 174 10.66 5.70 -79.59
CA SER A 174 11.67 6.30 -78.72
C SER A 174 11.06 7.07 -77.53
N GLU A 175 9.89 7.67 -77.72
CA GLU A 175 9.11 8.35 -76.68
C GLU A 175 8.60 7.33 -75.65
N ALA A 176 7.93 6.27 -76.10
CA ALA A 176 7.47 5.17 -75.24
C ALA A 176 8.62 4.42 -74.54
N GLN A 177 9.80 4.31 -75.18
CA GLN A 177 11.01 3.78 -74.53
C GLN A 177 11.48 4.68 -73.38
N ALA A 178 11.52 6.00 -73.57
CA ALA A 178 11.88 6.95 -72.52
C ALA A 178 10.86 6.96 -71.36
N GLU A 179 9.55 6.84 -71.67
CA GLU A 179 8.50 6.69 -70.65
C GLU A 179 8.69 5.40 -69.82
N VAL A 180 8.97 4.26 -70.46
CA VAL A 180 9.23 2.99 -69.75
C VAL A 180 10.50 3.07 -68.91
N GLU A 181 11.57 3.72 -69.40
CA GLU A 181 12.78 3.94 -68.61
C GLU A 181 12.50 4.83 -67.38
N ALA A 182 11.79 5.95 -67.55
CA ALA A 182 11.40 6.84 -66.46
C ALA A 182 10.49 6.16 -65.43
N ALA A 183 9.45 5.45 -65.89
CA ALA A 183 8.56 4.67 -65.02
C ALA A 183 9.31 3.58 -64.26
N SER A 184 10.25 2.88 -64.91
CA SER A 184 11.08 1.87 -64.24
C SER A 184 12.06 2.48 -63.22
N ALA A 185 12.51 3.72 -63.43
CA ALA A 185 13.33 4.46 -62.48
C ALA A 185 12.52 4.91 -61.26
N GLU A 186 11.28 5.38 -61.47
CA GLU A 186 10.37 5.73 -60.38
C GLU A 186 9.96 4.49 -59.57
N VAL A 187 9.67 3.36 -60.22
CA VAL A 187 9.43 2.07 -59.53
C VAL A 187 10.65 1.63 -58.70
N ARG A 188 11.87 1.87 -59.18
CA ARG A 188 13.10 1.63 -58.40
C ARG A 188 13.20 2.58 -57.20
N ARG A 189 12.90 3.87 -57.37
CA ARG A 189 12.87 4.88 -56.29
C ARG A 189 11.84 4.55 -55.21
N LEU A 190 10.62 4.18 -55.60
CA LEU A 190 9.53 3.80 -54.69
C LEU A 190 9.85 2.51 -53.93
N ARG A 191 10.47 1.52 -54.57
CA ARG A 191 10.94 0.30 -53.88
C ARG A 191 12.03 0.60 -52.84
N ALA A 192 12.97 1.48 -53.16
CA ALA A 192 14.00 1.91 -52.20
C ALA A 192 13.38 2.68 -51.01
N ALA A 193 12.43 3.58 -51.28
CA ALA A 193 11.71 4.31 -50.24
C ALA A 193 10.89 3.38 -49.33
N LEU A 194 10.22 2.37 -49.91
CA LEU A 194 9.48 1.36 -49.15
C LEU A 194 10.40 0.53 -48.26
N ALA A 195 11.56 0.09 -48.77
CA ALA A 195 12.55 -0.67 -48.00
C ALA A 195 13.13 0.15 -46.84
N ALA A 196 13.41 1.44 -47.05
CA ALA A 196 13.82 2.36 -46.00
C ALA A 196 12.72 2.55 -44.94
N ALA A 197 11.46 2.71 -45.36
CA ALA A 197 10.32 2.86 -44.45
C ALA A 197 10.06 1.59 -43.61
N SER A 198 10.24 0.39 -44.17
CA SER A 198 10.18 -0.86 -43.38
C SER A 198 11.33 -0.94 -42.37
N ALA A 199 12.56 -0.59 -42.77
CA ALA A 199 13.71 -0.60 -41.86
C ALA A 199 13.61 0.45 -40.73
N GLU A 200 12.94 1.58 -40.97
CA GLU A 200 12.61 2.57 -39.94
C GLU A 200 11.53 2.06 -38.99
N ARG A 201 10.46 1.44 -39.52
CA ARG A 201 9.41 0.79 -38.74
C ARG A 201 9.96 -0.29 -37.82
N ASP A 202 10.86 -1.13 -38.31
CA ASP A 202 11.42 -2.24 -37.53
C ASP A 202 12.40 -1.73 -36.46
N ARG A 203 13.17 -0.66 -36.72
CA ARG A 203 13.95 0.02 -35.67
C ARG A 203 13.07 0.67 -34.60
N SER A 204 12.07 1.46 -35.02
CA SER A 204 11.08 2.06 -34.10
C SER A 204 10.35 1.02 -33.25
N ARG A 205 10.11 -0.18 -33.80
CA ARG A 205 9.54 -1.31 -33.05
C ARG A 205 10.52 -1.86 -32.03
N LEU A 206 11.77 -2.13 -32.40
CA LEU A 206 12.80 -2.63 -31.47
C LEU A 206 13.02 -1.65 -30.31
N GLU A 207 13.10 -0.34 -30.60
CA GLU A 207 13.19 0.70 -29.57
C GLU A 207 11.98 0.70 -28.62
N ALA A 208 10.76 0.44 -29.13
CA ALA A 208 9.56 0.30 -28.31
C ALA A 208 9.54 -0.99 -27.47
N ASP A 209 9.95 -2.12 -28.05
CA ASP A 209 10.06 -3.43 -27.37
C ASP A 209 11.15 -3.37 -26.26
N GLU A 210 12.28 -2.71 -26.50
CA GLU A 210 13.33 -2.43 -25.50
C GLU A 210 12.85 -1.47 -24.40
N CYS A 211 12.14 -0.40 -24.76
CA CYS A 211 11.54 0.50 -23.78
C CYS A 211 10.52 -0.23 -22.88
N ALA A 212 9.70 -1.10 -23.45
CA ALA A 212 8.74 -1.92 -22.71
C ALA A 212 9.45 -2.88 -21.74
N ALA A 213 10.50 -3.58 -22.19
CA ALA A 213 11.32 -4.43 -21.32
C ALA A 213 11.93 -3.64 -20.16
N ALA A 214 12.57 -2.49 -20.46
CA ALA A 214 13.20 -1.63 -19.47
C ALA A 214 12.20 -0.91 -18.54
N TRP A 215 10.91 -0.84 -18.87
CA TRP A 215 9.85 -0.45 -17.93
C TRP A 215 9.39 -1.64 -17.08
N GLY A 216 9.25 -2.83 -17.66
CA GLY A 216 8.93 -4.06 -16.92
C GLY A 216 9.98 -4.42 -15.85
N ASP A 217 11.27 -4.17 -16.09
CA ASP A 217 12.31 -4.33 -15.05
C ASP A 217 12.15 -3.33 -13.90
N LYS A 218 11.84 -2.07 -14.19
CA LYS A 218 11.57 -1.05 -13.16
C LYS A 218 10.32 -1.41 -12.35
N GLU A 219 9.27 -1.90 -13.01
CA GLU A 219 8.05 -2.37 -12.36
C GLU A 219 8.32 -3.56 -11.43
N ARG A 220 9.06 -4.59 -11.88
CA ARG A 220 9.51 -5.71 -11.04
C ARG A 220 10.21 -5.23 -9.77
N VAL A 221 11.23 -4.38 -9.92
CA VAL A 221 11.99 -3.84 -8.78
C VAL A 221 11.10 -3.01 -7.83
N LEU A 222 10.13 -2.25 -8.35
CA LEU A 222 9.18 -1.50 -7.52
C LEU A 222 8.22 -2.43 -6.75
N LEU A 223 7.71 -3.49 -7.41
CA LEU A 223 6.84 -4.48 -6.77
C LEU A 223 7.56 -5.25 -5.67
N ASP A 224 8.84 -5.61 -5.86
CA ASP A 224 9.63 -6.28 -4.82
C ASP A 224 10.02 -5.32 -3.68
N CYS A 225 10.24 -4.03 -3.96
CA CYS A 225 10.37 -3.01 -2.91
C CYS A 225 9.09 -2.88 -2.07
N VAL A 226 7.91 -2.93 -2.71
CA VAL A 226 6.62 -2.91 -2.01
C VAL A 226 6.45 -4.18 -1.16
N ARG A 227 6.69 -5.37 -1.73
CA ARG A 227 6.62 -6.65 -1.03
C ARG A 227 7.49 -6.66 0.23
N ALA A 228 8.76 -6.24 0.11
CA ALA A 228 9.69 -6.18 1.24
C ALA A 228 9.21 -5.20 2.34
N ALA A 229 8.61 -4.07 1.96
CA ALA A 229 8.04 -3.11 2.90
C ALA A 229 6.74 -3.61 3.58
N GLU A 230 5.90 -4.36 2.87
CA GLU A 230 4.71 -5.01 3.44
C GLU A 230 5.07 -6.13 4.42
N GLU A 231 6.08 -6.94 4.08
CA GLU A 231 6.63 -7.93 5.01
C GLU A 231 7.21 -7.30 6.26
N GLU A 232 7.96 -6.20 6.13
CA GLU A 232 8.54 -5.47 7.26
C GLU A 232 7.47 -4.85 8.15
N ALA A 233 6.44 -4.24 7.55
CA ALA A 233 5.25 -3.81 8.29
C ALA A 233 4.53 -5.00 8.96
N GLY A 234 4.55 -6.18 8.35
CA GLY A 234 4.06 -7.43 8.93
C GLY A 234 4.90 -7.93 10.11
N ARG A 235 6.24 -7.84 10.05
CA ARG A 235 7.16 -8.15 11.16
C ARG A 235 6.90 -7.20 12.33
N ALA A 236 6.97 -5.89 12.09
CA ALA A 236 6.72 -4.85 13.08
C ALA A 236 5.33 -4.96 13.75
N ARG A 237 4.28 -5.36 13.01
CA ARG A 237 2.94 -5.64 13.57
C ARG A 237 2.95 -6.82 14.55
N ARG A 238 3.55 -7.96 14.16
CA ARG A 238 3.63 -9.15 15.03
C ARG A 238 4.39 -8.85 16.32
N ASP A 239 5.49 -8.10 16.23
CA ASP A 239 6.29 -7.75 17.40
C ASP A 239 5.61 -6.69 18.28
N ASN A 240 4.83 -5.78 17.69
CA ASN A 240 3.95 -4.89 18.45
C ASN A 240 2.86 -5.67 19.21
N THR A 241 2.25 -6.70 18.61
CA THR A 241 1.31 -7.60 19.32
C THR A 241 1.98 -8.28 20.52
N LYS A 242 3.16 -8.90 20.34
CA LYS A 242 3.93 -9.52 21.44
C LYS A 242 4.23 -8.54 22.58
N LEU A 243 4.57 -7.30 22.25
CA LEU A 243 4.85 -6.24 23.24
C LEU A 243 3.58 -5.78 23.98
N VAL A 244 2.42 -5.75 23.32
CA VAL A 244 1.13 -5.46 23.97
C VAL A 244 0.72 -6.62 24.89
N GLU A 245 0.95 -7.86 24.48
CA GLU A 245 0.72 -9.08 25.27
C GLU A 245 1.64 -9.14 26.50
N SER A 246 2.94 -8.89 26.34
CA SER A 246 3.88 -8.87 27.47
C SER A 246 3.58 -7.71 28.44
N GLN A 247 3.21 -6.53 27.94
CA GLN A 247 2.73 -5.45 28.79
C GLN A 247 1.44 -5.82 29.54
N ARG A 248 0.52 -6.57 28.92
CA ARG A 248 -0.68 -7.07 29.61
C ARG A 248 -0.29 -7.99 30.76
N VAL A 249 0.54 -9.01 30.51
CA VAL A 249 1.02 -9.94 31.55
C VAL A 249 1.71 -9.19 32.70
N ILE A 250 2.52 -8.16 32.40
CA ILE A 250 3.16 -7.32 33.42
C ILE A 250 2.12 -6.52 34.23
N ARG A 251 1.04 -6.01 33.62
CA ARG A 251 -0.04 -5.31 34.35
C ARG A 251 -0.85 -6.28 35.23
N ASP A 252 -1.15 -7.45 34.71
CA ASP A 252 -1.92 -8.49 35.40
C ASP A 252 -1.12 -9.02 36.62
N GLU A 253 0.19 -9.22 36.48
CA GLU A 253 1.08 -9.60 37.59
C GLU A 253 1.27 -8.46 38.60
N ASN A 254 1.38 -7.20 38.14
CA ASN A 254 1.38 -6.05 39.05
C ASN A 254 0.04 -5.88 39.80
N ALA A 255 -1.09 -6.38 39.28
CA ALA A 255 -2.33 -6.45 40.04
C ALA A 255 -2.21 -7.51 41.16
N ARG A 256 -1.86 -8.76 40.82
CA ARG A 256 -1.64 -9.85 41.78
C ARG A 256 -0.70 -9.47 42.91
N LEU A 257 0.47 -8.89 42.61
CA LEU A 257 1.45 -8.46 43.61
C LEU A 257 0.90 -7.37 44.55
N ARG A 258 0.04 -6.47 44.05
CA ARG A 258 -0.65 -5.47 44.89
C ARG A 258 -1.71 -6.13 45.78
N ASP A 259 -2.40 -7.16 45.31
CA ASP A 259 -3.43 -7.85 46.09
C ASP A 259 -2.81 -8.77 47.18
N VAL A 260 -1.71 -9.47 46.85
CA VAL A 260 -0.88 -10.17 47.85
C VAL A 260 -0.33 -9.19 48.90
N LEU A 261 0.10 -7.99 48.50
CA LEU A 261 0.56 -6.96 49.44
C LEU A 261 -0.58 -6.45 50.35
N LYS A 262 -1.80 -6.25 49.82
CA LYS A 262 -2.98 -5.91 50.65
C LYS A 262 -3.27 -7.02 51.66
N GLN A 263 -3.24 -8.29 51.24
CA GLN A 263 -3.46 -9.43 52.12
C GLN A 263 -2.40 -9.48 53.24
N ALA A 264 -1.12 -9.38 52.90
CA ALA A 264 -0.04 -9.37 53.88
C ALA A 264 -0.14 -8.19 54.88
N VAL A 265 -0.62 -7.02 54.43
CA VAL A 265 -0.90 -5.87 55.31
C VAL A 265 -2.10 -6.14 56.23
N ALA A 266 -3.16 -6.76 55.72
CA ALA A 266 -4.33 -7.14 56.52
C ALA A 266 -3.98 -8.19 57.59
N GLU A 267 -3.24 -9.24 57.21
CA GLU A 267 -2.71 -10.26 58.12
C GLU A 267 -1.78 -9.64 59.17
N ALA A 268 -0.87 -8.75 58.77
CA ALA A 268 0.00 -8.03 59.71
C ALA A 268 -0.79 -7.14 60.69
N SER A 269 -1.88 -6.51 60.26
CA SER A 269 -2.78 -5.79 61.19
C SER A 269 -3.49 -6.74 62.15
N ALA A 270 -4.04 -7.86 61.69
CA ALA A 270 -4.70 -8.83 62.56
C ALA A 270 -3.74 -9.43 63.60
N VAL A 271 -2.47 -9.66 63.23
CA VAL A 271 -1.41 -10.10 64.16
C VAL A 271 -1.04 -9.01 65.17
N ARG A 272 -0.93 -7.75 64.74
CA ARG A 272 -0.72 -6.61 65.66
C ARG A 272 -1.87 -6.50 66.67
N ASP A 273 -3.10 -6.53 66.20
CA ASP A 273 -4.29 -6.34 67.04
C ASP A 273 -4.44 -7.51 68.04
N SER A 274 -4.10 -8.73 67.61
CA SER A 274 -3.98 -9.90 68.49
C SER A 274 -2.88 -9.76 69.55
N LEU A 275 -1.73 -9.16 69.19
CA LEU A 275 -0.64 -8.86 70.12
C LEU A 275 -1.01 -7.74 71.12
N GLU A 276 -1.83 -6.77 70.70
CA GLU A 276 -2.35 -5.72 71.58
C GLU A 276 -3.35 -6.27 72.59
N LEU A 277 -4.24 -7.18 72.18
CA LEU A 277 -5.09 -7.96 73.11
C LEU A 277 -4.25 -8.77 74.11
N ALA A 278 -3.27 -9.56 73.62
CA ALA A 278 -2.41 -10.35 74.49
C ALA A 278 -1.58 -9.50 75.48
N ARG A 279 -1.22 -8.27 75.11
CA ARG A 279 -0.58 -7.30 76.03
C ARG A 279 -1.55 -6.75 77.07
N ALA A 280 -2.79 -6.43 76.67
CA ALA A 280 -3.82 -5.95 77.59
C ALA A 280 -4.20 -7.02 78.63
N ASP A 281 -4.32 -8.28 78.22
CA ASP A 281 -4.60 -9.39 79.15
C ASP A 281 -3.40 -9.70 80.05
N ASN A 282 -2.16 -9.60 79.54
CA ASN A 282 -0.97 -9.74 80.37
C ASN A 282 -0.89 -8.61 81.42
N ALA A 283 -1.21 -7.36 81.07
CA ALA A 283 -1.30 -6.26 82.04
C ALA A 283 -2.34 -6.58 83.15
N ARG A 284 -3.57 -6.96 82.77
CA ARG A 284 -4.63 -7.37 83.71
C ARG A 284 -4.22 -8.51 84.63
N LEU A 285 -3.44 -9.48 84.14
CA LEU A 285 -2.91 -10.57 84.94
C LEU A 285 -1.84 -10.10 85.93
N ASN A 286 -0.98 -9.16 85.56
CA ASN A 286 -0.01 -8.56 86.49
C ASN A 286 -0.70 -7.73 87.57
N ASP A 287 -1.72 -6.94 87.21
CA ASP A 287 -2.52 -6.18 88.18
C ASP A 287 -3.19 -7.13 89.20
N ALA A 288 -3.82 -8.19 88.71
CA ALA A 288 -4.43 -9.22 89.55
C ALA A 288 -3.40 -9.98 90.43
N VAL A 289 -2.17 -10.18 89.96
CA VAL A 289 -1.08 -10.74 90.78
C VAL A 289 -0.66 -9.75 91.87
N ALA A 290 -0.49 -8.46 91.54
CA ALA A 290 -0.12 -7.42 92.51
C ALA A 290 -1.18 -7.26 93.62
N ASP A 291 -2.47 -7.35 93.29
CA ASP A 291 -3.57 -7.39 94.25
C ASP A 291 -3.47 -8.60 95.19
N LYS A 292 -3.19 -9.80 94.66
CA LYS A 292 -3.02 -11.03 95.46
C LYS A 292 -1.77 -10.95 96.33
N GLU A 293 -0.66 -10.42 95.84
CA GLU A 293 0.52 -10.13 96.66
C GLU A 293 0.21 -9.13 97.78
N SER A 294 -0.63 -8.12 97.51
CA SER A 294 -1.06 -7.17 98.54
C SER A 294 -1.90 -7.83 99.62
N ALA A 295 -2.91 -8.63 99.24
CA ALA A 295 -3.71 -9.40 100.18
C ALA A 295 -2.85 -10.39 101.01
N LEU A 296 -1.87 -11.06 100.38
CA LEU A 296 -0.93 -11.94 101.08
C LEU A 296 0.02 -11.18 102.02
N ARG A 297 0.42 -9.95 101.69
CA ARG A 297 1.20 -9.09 102.59
C ARG A 297 0.38 -8.67 103.81
N SER A 298 -0.88 -8.27 103.63
CA SER A 298 -1.79 -7.94 104.75
C SER A 298 -2.03 -9.16 105.65
N LEU A 299 -2.37 -10.32 105.07
CA LEU A 299 -2.61 -11.55 105.83
C LEU A 299 -1.37 -12.01 106.64
N ARG A 300 -0.15 -11.77 106.12
CA ARG A 300 1.09 -12.01 106.89
C ARG A 300 1.22 -11.05 108.08
N GLN A 301 0.93 -9.76 107.88
CA GLN A 301 0.96 -8.76 108.96
C GLN A 301 -0.09 -9.07 110.03
N GLU A 302 -1.31 -9.46 109.63
CA GLU A 302 -2.37 -9.93 110.53
C GLU A 302 -1.92 -11.18 111.31
N TYR A 303 -1.30 -12.17 110.64
CA TYR A 303 -0.75 -13.35 111.29
C TYR A 303 0.40 -13.03 112.26
N ASP A 304 1.32 -12.13 111.89
CA ASP A 304 2.40 -11.66 112.77
C ASP A 304 1.84 -10.96 114.01
N CYS A 305 0.81 -10.12 113.85
CA CYS A 305 0.08 -9.47 114.95
C CYS A 305 -0.64 -10.49 115.86
N VAL A 306 -1.31 -11.50 115.29
CA VAL A 306 -1.95 -12.59 116.04
C VAL A 306 -0.90 -13.41 116.80
N ARG A 307 0.24 -13.75 116.19
CA ARG A 307 1.33 -14.46 116.88
C ARG A 307 1.90 -13.63 118.05
N VAL A 308 2.02 -12.31 117.90
CA VAL A 308 2.46 -11.41 118.98
C VAL A 308 1.42 -11.33 120.10
N SER A 309 0.12 -11.23 119.78
CA SER A 309 -0.94 -11.23 120.80
C SER A 309 -1.10 -12.59 121.50
N GLU A 310 -0.90 -13.69 120.77
CA GLU A 310 -0.83 -15.04 121.33
C GLU A 310 0.37 -15.18 122.27
N ALA A 311 1.57 -14.75 121.86
CA ALA A 311 2.76 -14.80 122.69
C ALA A 311 2.62 -13.94 123.97
N ALA A 312 1.95 -12.78 123.86
CA ALA A 312 1.61 -11.94 125.01
C ALA A 312 0.61 -12.64 125.95
N ALA A 313 -0.48 -13.22 125.41
CA ALA A 313 -1.46 -13.97 126.19
C ALA A 313 -0.86 -15.22 126.85
N GLN A 314 0.01 -15.95 126.16
CA GLN A 314 0.81 -17.04 126.73
C GLN A 314 1.75 -16.53 127.84
N GLY A 315 2.30 -15.31 127.70
CA GLY A 315 3.08 -14.63 128.74
C GLY A 315 2.25 -14.40 129.99
N SER A 316 1.11 -13.70 129.88
CA SER A 316 0.20 -13.46 131.00
C SER A 316 -0.36 -14.75 131.62
N LEU A 317 -0.60 -15.80 130.83
CA LEU A 317 -0.96 -17.13 131.37
C LEU A 317 0.18 -17.76 132.18
N LYS A 318 1.44 -17.62 131.76
CA LYS A 318 2.61 -18.08 132.53
C LYS A 318 2.80 -17.26 133.80
N GLU A 319 2.58 -15.94 133.75
CA GLU A 319 2.60 -15.06 134.92
C GLU A 319 1.50 -15.43 135.93
N LEU A 320 0.25 -15.58 135.48
CA LEU A 320 -0.87 -16.02 136.31
C LEU A 320 -0.65 -17.41 136.91
N ASN A 321 -0.08 -18.36 136.14
CA ASN A 321 0.26 -19.68 136.66
C ASN A 321 1.45 -19.62 137.65
N THR A 322 2.37 -18.68 137.49
CA THR A 322 3.46 -18.43 138.45
C THR A 322 2.95 -17.77 139.73
N LEU A 323 1.97 -16.86 139.63
CA LEU A 323 1.27 -16.30 140.79
C LEU A 323 0.45 -17.38 141.52
N LEU A 324 -0.20 -18.29 140.79
CA LEU A 324 -0.88 -19.46 141.37
C LEU A 324 0.11 -20.42 142.06
N ALA A 325 1.28 -20.65 141.48
CA ALA A 325 2.36 -21.41 142.09
C ALA A 325 2.95 -20.73 143.34
N ALA A 326 3.08 -19.39 143.35
CA ALA A 326 3.50 -18.61 144.51
C ALA A 326 2.45 -18.62 145.65
N THR A 327 1.17 -18.53 145.27
CA THR A 327 0.03 -18.63 146.20
C THR A 327 -0.04 -20.03 146.82
N THR A 328 0.19 -21.09 146.03
CA THR A 328 0.24 -22.46 146.56
C THR A 328 1.52 -22.77 147.35
N THR A 329 2.69 -22.20 147.03
CA THR A 329 3.89 -22.31 147.90
C THR A 329 3.79 -21.50 149.19
N THR A 330 2.77 -20.65 149.36
CA THR A 330 2.39 -20.09 150.67
C THR A 330 1.64 -21.14 151.53
N THR A 331 1.32 -22.33 150.99
CA THR A 331 0.69 -23.46 151.71
C THR A 331 1.41 -24.80 151.49
N ALA A 332 2.40 -25.08 152.34
CA ALA A 332 3.03 -26.39 152.56
C ALA A 332 4.02 -26.92 151.49
N CYS A 333 4.56 -28.13 151.74
CA CYS A 333 5.91 -28.55 151.34
C CYS A 333 5.99 -29.82 150.46
N SER A 334 7.20 -30.04 149.92
CA SER A 334 7.82 -31.33 149.54
C SER A 334 7.65 -31.90 148.11
N THR A 335 8.82 -32.21 147.53
CA THR A 335 9.17 -32.94 146.28
C THR A 335 9.23 -34.48 146.51
N PRO A 336 9.60 -35.38 145.53
CA PRO A 336 10.06 -35.18 144.13
C PRO A 336 9.46 -36.12 143.03
N ALA A 337 9.82 -35.85 141.76
CA ALA A 337 10.06 -36.76 140.60
C ALA A 337 9.01 -37.84 140.19
N SER A 338 8.67 -38.01 138.90
CA SER A 338 9.59 -38.55 137.87
C SER A 338 9.04 -38.54 136.42
N ALA A 339 9.98 -38.46 135.45
CA ALA A 339 9.97 -38.99 134.07
C ALA A 339 8.92 -38.62 132.98
N ALA A 340 9.50 -38.41 131.78
CA ALA A 340 9.00 -38.74 130.43
C ALA A 340 8.01 -37.81 129.67
N ALA A 341 8.43 -37.53 128.45
CA ALA A 341 7.69 -37.05 127.27
C ALA A 341 8.34 -37.75 126.05
N PRO A 342 7.90 -37.57 124.78
CA PRO A 342 6.76 -36.82 124.27
C PRO A 342 5.85 -37.68 123.33
N ASP A 343 4.99 -37.03 122.54
CA ASP A 343 4.94 -37.13 121.07
C ASP A 343 3.50 -37.04 120.49
N ARG A 344 3.36 -36.23 119.44
CA ARG A 344 2.25 -36.20 118.47
C ARG A 344 2.80 -35.62 117.16
N GLY A 345 3.25 -36.51 116.29
CA GLY A 345 3.91 -36.12 115.05
C GLY A 345 3.05 -35.31 114.06
N PHE A 346 3.73 -34.52 113.25
CA PHE A 346 3.22 -33.98 111.99
C PHE A 346 4.20 -34.42 110.89
N ASP A 347 3.72 -35.24 109.95
CA ASP A 347 4.57 -35.87 108.94
C ASP A 347 5.08 -34.85 107.91
N GLN A 348 6.37 -34.50 107.97
CA GLN A 348 7.02 -33.71 106.93
C GLN A 348 7.71 -34.62 105.92
N ARG A 349 7.02 -34.92 104.80
CA ARG A 349 7.67 -35.51 103.61
C ARG A 349 8.10 -34.43 102.63
N VAL A 350 9.40 -34.39 102.35
CA VAL A 350 10.02 -33.62 101.27
C VAL A 350 11.06 -34.52 100.60
N LEU A 351 11.28 -34.37 99.28
CA LEU A 351 12.22 -35.14 98.45
C LEU A 351 11.79 -36.62 98.24
N ASN A 352 11.99 -37.30 97.11
CA ASN A 352 12.52 -37.01 95.76
C ASN A 352 11.67 -37.85 94.76
N GLY A 353 11.72 -37.72 93.42
CA GLY A 353 12.52 -36.92 92.50
C GLY A 353 12.35 -37.47 91.06
N SER A 354 13.19 -37.06 90.10
CA SER A 354 13.16 -37.44 88.67
C SER A 354 11.95 -36.92 87.85
N SER A 355 12.09 -36.55 86.57
CA SER A 355 13.30 -36.40 85.74
C SER A 355 13.03 -35.57 84.47
N ASN A 356 14.12 -35.15 83.80
CA ASN A 356 14.21 -34.61 82.43
C ASN A 356 13.92 -33.11 82.24
N GLY A 357 14.88 -32.41 81.61
CA GLY A 357 14.68 -31.09 80.98
C GLY A 357 14.11 -31.21 79.56
N PRO A 358 14.12 -30.13 78.77
CA PRO A 358 15.40 -29.64 78.24
C PRO A 358 15.64 -28.12 78.31
N THR A 359 16.83 -27.72 77.90
CA THR A 359 17.37 -26.34 77.88
C THR A 359 16.77 -25.43 76.80
N PRO A 360 16.57 -24.13 77.07
CA PRO A 360 16.60 -23.07 76.08
C PRO A 360 18.00 -22.41 75.99
N PRO A 361 18.55 -22.13 74.79
CA PRO A 361 19.78 -21.36 74.64
C PRO A 361 19.53 -19.85 74.79
N GLN A 362 20.44 -19.15 75.45
CA GLN A 362 20.44 -17.68 75.50
C GLN A 362 20.93 -17.09 74.17
N ARG A 363 20.42 -15.91 73.78
CA ARG A 363 21.25 -14.93 73.07
C ARG A 363 20.87 -13.49 73.40
N LEU A 364 21.90 -12.65 73.49
CA LEU A 364 21.87 -11.25 73.92
C LEU A 364 20.87 -10.40 73.12
N VAL A 365 20.18 -9.51 73.82
CA VAL A 365 19.59 -8.28 73.28
C VAL A 365 20.35 -7.10 73.88
N HIS A 366 20.82 -6.17 73.05
CA HIS A 366 21.44 -4.93 73.50
C HIS A 366 20.44 -3.76 73.43
N ALA A 367 20.35 -2.95 74.50
CA ALA A 367 19.98 -1.53 74.41
C ALA A 367 21.19 -0.73 73.81
N ASP A 368 21.13 0.53 73.36
CA ASP A 368 20.22 1.68 73.57
C ASP A 368 20.51 2.71 72.40
N LYS A 369 19.91 3.89 72.16
CA LYS A 369 18.87 4.74 72.80
C LYS A 369 18.23 5.65 71.72
N PRO A 370 16.95 6.08 71.80
CA PRO A 370 16.25 6.74 70.68
C PRO A 370 16.45 8.27 70.60
N ARG A 371 16.12 8.87 69.44
CA ARG A 371 15.87 10.32 69.26
C ARG A 371 14.97 10.61 68.05
N THR A 372 14.09 11.60 68.19
CA THR A 372 13.19 12.16 67.14
C THR A 372 13.17 13.71 67.26
N PRO A 373 12.37 14.49 66.50
CA PRO A 373 12.74 14.91 65.15
C PRO A 373 12.64 16.44 64.90
N ALA A 374 13.37 16.99 63.91
CA ALA A 374 13.15 18.35 63.42
C ALA A 374 13.73 18.65 62.02
N GLY A 375 13.01 19.46 61.22
CA GLY A 375 13.63 20.65 60.58
C GLY A 375 14.14 20.62 59.13
N SER A 376 13.22 20.90 58.17
CA SER A 376 13.35 22.02 57.19
C SER A 376 14.45 22.07 56.10
N ARG A 377 14.01 21.81 54.85
CA ARG A 377 14.23 22.59 53.58
C ARG A 377 15.62 22.70 52.89
N ARG A 378 15.52 22.85 51.55
CA ARG A 378 16.54 23.19 50.51
C ARG A 378 17.45 22.01 50.13
N PHE A 379 17.65 21.57 48.87
CA PHE A 379 17.61 22.15 47.51
C PHE A 379 18.98 22.62 46.96
N SER A 380 19.26 22.22 45.71
CA SER A 380 20.37 22.60 44.81
C SER A 380 21.73 21.90 44.90
N GLN A 381 22.20 21.46 43.71
CA GLN A 381 23.58 21.34 43.24
C GLN A 381 24.48 20.21 43.82
N SER A 382 25.46 19.66 43.07
CA SER A 382 25.68 19.61 41.61
C SER A 382 26.75 18.56 41.28
N ALA A 383 26.58 17.77 40.21
CA ALA A 383 27.62 16.89 39.67
C ALA A 383 27.59 16.84 38.12
N ARG A 384 28.42 17.67 37.50
CA ARG A 384 28.88 17.55 36.10
C ARG A 384 29.82 16.33 35.97
N MET A 385 30.10 15.73 34.81
CA MET A 385 29.54 15.80 33.44
C MET A 385 30.05 14.56 32.67
N GLY A 386 29.25 14.02 31.75
CA GLY A 386 29.69 13.04 30.75
C GLY A 386 29.34 13.54 29.34
N SER A 387 30.32 13.57 28.43
CA SER A 387 30.13 14.16 27.09
C SER A 387 29.53 13.15 26.10
N GLN A 388 28.22 13.26 25.81
CA GLN A 388 27.54 12.49 24.77
C GLN A 388 26.54 13.35 23.97
N ASN A 389 26.04 12.80 22.85
CA ASN A 389 25.67 13.58 21.66
C ASN A 389 24.27 14.24 21.69
N PRO A 390 24.01 15.27 20.85
CA PRO A 390 22.74 15.99 20.83
C PRO A 390 21.47 15.18 20.52
N LYS A 391 21.59 13.95 20.00
CA LYS A 391 20.47 13.16 19.45
C LYS A 391 19.71 12.33 20.49
N GLU A 392 20.23 12.16 21.70
CA GLU A 392 19.65 11.26 22.73
C GLU A 392 18.75 11.99 23.75
N ARG A 393 18.59 13.32 23.63
CA ARG A 393 17.90 14.18 24.62
C ARG A 393 16.39 13.97 24.72
N VAL A 394 15.77 13.18 23.85
CA VAL A 394 14.30 13.13 23.66
C VAL A 394 13.56 12.07 24.48
N PHE A 395 14.23 11.37 25.41
CA PHE A 395 13.60 10.29 26.21
C PHE A 395 13.66 10.43 27.74
N ALA A 396 14.00 11.63 28.27
CA ALA A 396 14.21 11.84 29.71
C ALA A 396 13.43 13.01 30.31
N SER A 397 12.08 12.96 30.30
CA SER A 397 11.19 13.71 31.23
C SER A 397 9.71 13.30 31.09
N LEU A 398 9.31 12.19 31.74
CA LEU A 398 7.90 11.89 32.07
C LEU A 398 7.85 11.26 33.48
N SER A 399 8.19 12.06 34.48
CA SER A 399 8.19 11.68 35.90
C SER A 399 7.35 12.67 36.73
N ASN A 400 6.06 12.79 36.41
CA ASN A 400 5.10 13.50 37.23
C ASN A 400 3.73 12.78 37.18
N VAL A 401 3.36 12.10 38.27
CA VAL A 401 2.14 11.26 38.32
C VAL A 401 0.85 12.05 38.56
N ALA A 402 0.92 13.39 38.69
CA ALA A 402 -0.26 14.25 38.84
C ALA A 402 -1.10 14.31 37.56
N ASP A 403 -0.45 14.40 36.41
CA ASP A 403 -1.09 14.78 35.13
C ASP A 403 -1.99 13.67 34.56
N LEU A 404 -1.82 12.42 35.01
CA LEU A 404 -2.60 11.26 34.57
C LEU A 404 -4.01 11.20 35.16
N LYS A 405 -4.30 11.87 36.29
CA LYS A 405 -5.67 11.91 36.84
C LYS A 405 -6.58 12.87 36.09
N SER A 406 -6.08 14.04 35.71
CA SER A 406 -6.87 15.06 34.99
C SER A 406 -7.31 14.59 33.60
N ALA A 407 -6.54 13.68 32.97
CA ALA A 407 -6.89 13.07 31.69
C ALA A 407 -7.93 11.92 31.80
N ALA A 408 -8.22 11.42 33.01
CA ALA A 408 -9.20 10.35 33.22
C ALA A 408 -10.60 10.93 33.53
N ASP A 409 -10.70 11.95 34.38
CA ASP A 409 -11.97 12.65 34.66
C ASP A 409 -12.56 13.25 33.37
N ALA A 410 -11.73 13.82 32.50
CA ALA A 410 -12.13 14.40 31.22
C ALA A 410 -12.59 13.38 30.15
N ALA A 411 -12.68 12.10 30.49
CA ALA A 411 -13.12 11.01 29.61
C ALA A 411 -14.32 10.22 30.16
N ALA A 412 -14.93 10.68 31.26
CA ALA A 412 -16.02 10.02 31.97
C ALA A 412 -17.35 10.81 31.95
N VAL A 413 -17.44 11.87 31.15
CA VAL A 413 -18.63 12.75 31.05
C VAL A 413 -19.03 12.95 29.59
N ASP A 414 -19.70 11.93 29.05
CA ASP A 414 -20.67 12.00 27.95
C ASP A 414 -21.37 10.63 27.98
N LEU A 415 -22.61 10.60 28.49
CA LEU A 415 -23.37 9.38 28.81
C LEU A 415 -24.29 8.97 27.67
N ASP A 416 -24.78 7.73 27.78
CA ASP A 416 -25.68 7.07 26.84
C ASP A 416 -26.99 7.85 26.59
N ASP A 417 -27.43 7.87 25.33
CA ASP A 417 -28.82 8.09 24.91
C ASP A 417 -29.07 7.20 23.67
N GLU A 418 -30.26 6.60 23.56
CA GLU A 418 -30.57 5.58 22.53
C GLU A 418 -31.11 6.16 21.19
N LEU A 419 -31.10 5.28 20.18
CA LEU A 419 -31.90 5.26 18.94
C LEU A 419 -31.25 5.68 17.59
N ASP A 420 -30.83 4.62 16.88
CA ASP A 420 -31.01 4.35 15.44
C ASP A 420 -30.31 5.14 14.31
N PHE A 421 -30.21 4.40 13.19
CA PHE A 421 -29.75 4.73 11.83
C PHE A 421 -28.24 4.80 11.51
N ASP A 422 -27.93 4.27 10.33
CA ASP A 422 -26.59 4.18 9.76
C ASP A 422 -25.92 5.55 9.53
N HIS A 423 -24.60 5.63 9.75
CA HIS A 423 -23.64 5.76 8.64
C HIS A 423 -22.14 5.91 9.05
N VAL A 424 -21.29 5.02 8.47
CA VAL A 424 -20.08 5.38 7.68
C VAL A 424 -18.71 5.68 8.35
N LYS A 425 -17.65 5.05 7.79
CA LYS A 425 -16.19 5.37 7.79
C LYS A 425 -15.37 5.29 9.11
N ARG A 426 -14.81 4.09 9.39
CA ARG A 426 -13.58 3.92 10.20
C ARG A 426 -12.36 4.60 9.54
N LYS A 427 -11.79 5.62 10.18
CA LYS A 427 -10.62 6.39 9.66
C LYS A 427 -9.29 5.61 9.82
N LYS A 428 -8.76 5.03 8.73
CA LYS A 428 -7.38 4.49 8.68
C LYS A 428 -6.36 5.64 8.57
N ARG A 429 -5.30 5.65 9.38
CA ARG A 429 -4.21 6.64 9.30
C ARG A 429 -3.17 6.22 8.23
N PRO A 430 -2.85 7.05 7.21
CA PRO A 430 -1.79 6.74 6.25
C PRO A 430 -0.41 7.21 6.75
N ILE A 431 0.51 6.27 6.99
CA ILE A 431 1.93 6.57 7.21
C ILE A 431 2.65 6.43 5.86
N LEU A 432 2.77 7.51 5.09
CA LEU A 432 3.63 7.56 3.87
C LEU A 432 3.87 9.01 3.37
N ARG A 433 4.66 9.81 4.11
CA ARG A 433 5.19 11.11 3.65
C ARG A 433 6.73 11.09 3.53
N LYS A 434 7.29 10.24 2.65
CA LYS A 434 8.75 10.21 2.38
C LYS A 434 9.20 10.02 0.92
N PHE A 435 8.29 9.85 -0.06
CA PHE A 435 8.68 9.68 -1.48
C PHE A 435 8.63 10.97 -2.33
N GLY A 436 7.88 11.99 -1.92
CA GLY A 436 7.58 13.16 -2.78
C GLY A 436 8.69 14.21 -2.96
N ASP A 437 9.75 14.19 -2.13
CA ASP A 437 10.75 15.27 -2.13
C ASP A 437 12.01 15.00 -2.97
N LEU A 438 12.24 13.74 -3.40
CA LEU A 438 13.40 13.42 -4.25
C LEU A 438 13.28 14.03 -5.66
N PHE A 439 12.07 14.14 -6.19
CA PHE A 439 11.81 14.64 -7.54
C PHE A 439 11.80 16.17 -7.66
N ARG A 440 11.76 16.91 -6.55
CA ARG A 440 11.68 18.40 -6.55
C ARG A 440 13.04 19.12 -6.58
N ARG A 441 14.16 18.41 -6.73
CA ARG A 441 15.51 18.99 -6.80
C ARG A 441 16.21 18.78 -8.16
N LYS A 442 15.55 19.14 -9.26
CA LYS A 442 16.22 19.21 -10.59
C LYS A 442 15.57 20.18 -11.58
N SER A 443 15.62 21.47 -11.27
CA SER A 443 15.49 22.58 -12.24
C SER A 443 16.38 23.76 -11.80
N PHE A 444 16.52 24.77 -12.67
CA PHE A 444 17.43 25.93 -12.54
C PHE A 444 18.93 25.66 -12.78
N TYR A 445 19.28 25.32 -14.02
CA TYR A 445 20.41 26.00 -14.66
C TYR A 445 19.84 27.12 -15.56
N LYS A 446 20.27 28.37 -15.32
CA LYS A 446 20.04 29.49 -16.26
C LYS A 446 21.27 29.61 -17.18
N PRO A 447 21.09 29.87 -18.49
CA PRO A 447 22.18 30.34 -19.33
C PRO A 447 22.43 31.83 -19.05
N ASN A 448 23.67 32.19 -18.73
CA ASN A 448 24.17 33.57 -18.82
C ASN A 448 25.14 33.66 -20.01
N ASN A 449 25.12 34.78 -20.70
CA ASN A 449 25.85 35.03 -21.95
C ASN A 449 26.94 36.09 -21.74
N LEU A 450 27.87 36.21 -22.70
CA LEU A 450 29.02 37.16 -22.74
C LEU A 450 30.17 36.81 -21.77
N ALA A 451 31.45 36.97 -22.11
CA ALA A 451 32.07 37.86 -23.11
C ALA A 451 33.22 37.19 -23.92
N PRO A 452 33.70 37.79 -25.03
CA PRO A 452 34.76 37.24 -25.89
C PRO A 452 36.17 37.76 -25.57
N VAL A 453 37.21 36.98 -25.89
CA VAL A 453 38.63 37.41 -25.95
C VAL A 453 39.31 36.76 -27.17
N HIS A 454 40.27 37.47 -27.78
CA HIS A 454 40.97 37.11 -29.02
C HIS A 454 42.21 36.20 -28.83
N THR A 455 42.64 35.56 -29.93
CA THR A 455 44.01 35.04 -30.22
C THR A 455 44.53 33.92 -29.31
N LEU A 456 45.29 32.93 -29.82
CA LEU A 456 46.10 32.87 -31.05
C LEU A 456 45.60 31.87 -32.09
#